data_AF-A0A7C7JK52-F1
#
_entry.id   AF-A0A7C7JK52-F1
#
_cell.length_a   1.000
_cell.length_b   1.000
_cell.length_c   1.000
_cell.angle_alpha   90.00
_cell.angle_beta   90.00
_cell.angle_gamma   90.00
#
_symmetry.space_group_name_H-M   'P 1'
#
loop_
_entity.id
_entity.type
_entity.pdbx_description
1 polymer ?
#
loop_
_entity_poly.entity_id
_entity_poly.type
_entity_poly.pdbx_seq_one_letter_code
_entity_poly.pdbx_strand_id
1 'polypeptide(L)'
;MLKTLEKLKRIKELERLIELQELENKKFELQKLEVERKRYLQMFEEKIRNFEGLTTFKEISFLREGLKKLELKREKLKEEVQNRERKIRELNLETKVISTYIDRKRETLQKEEEKREEQKLSNENLLRSSYGKFMTAILFFMILVPAFGGDNNSTLKSLPYEEKLLKPYLEYQSKYFNKLANQLLESFKALEKKEKQLEEKEKFILQKEEELKKLLQEAMNLENQQKKRLNAKVKKLLEVITKADPDSAGEILSKTPPQVAAEILINLPNVRKAGEILSSMEPDSAAKVIDTLLKKKEKLSATPVRKKIEEILKYVEQNNF
;
A
#
# COMPACT_ATOMS: atom_id res chain seq x y z
N MET A 1 33.33 -26.59 -7.25
CA MET A 1 33.60 -25.14 -7.03
C MET A 1 32.74 -24.25 -7.93
N LEU A 2 32.74 -24.41 -9.26
CA LEU A 2 31.95 -23.58 -10.19
C LEU A 2 30.44 -23.56 -9.88
N LYS A 3 29.84 -24.74 -9.70
CA LYS A 3 28.43 -24.91 -9.31
C LYS A 3 28.07 -24.17 -8.00
N THR A 4 29.01 -24.02 -7.08
CA THR A 4 28.80 -23.30 -5.81
C THR A 4 28.76 -21.79 -6.02
N LEU A 5 29.63 -21.26 -6.89
CA LEU A 5 29.65 -19.84 -7.24
C LEU A 5 28.40 -19.44 -8.05
N GLU A 6 27.94 -20.31 -8.95
CA GLU A 6 26.68 -20.10 -9.68
C GLU A 6 25.47 -20.07 -8.74
N LYS A 7 25.44 -20.93 -7.72
CA LYS A 7 24.41 -20.87 -6.67
C LYS A 7 24.50 -19.56 -5.89
N LEU A 8 25.70 -19.11 -5.52
CA LEU A 8 25.90 -17.84 -4.81
C LEU A 8 25.43 -16.64 -5.65
N LYS A 9 25.72 -16.63 -6.96
CA LYS A 9 25.21 -15.62 -7.89
C LYS A 9 23.69 -15.56 -7.88
N ARG A 10 23.01 -16.70 -8.00
CA ARG A 10 21.55 -16.78 -7.96
C ARG A 10 20.97 -16.27 -6.64
N ILE A 11 21.62 -16.59 -5.50
CA ILE A 11 21.21 -16.09 -4.18
C ILE A 11 21.28 -14.56 -4.15
N LYS A 12 22.38 -13.97 -4.63
CA LYS A 12 22.54 -12.50 -4.69
C LYS A 12 21.56 -11.82 -5.65
N GLU A 13 21.23 -12.46 -6.76
CA GLU A 13 20.17 -11.99 -7.66
C GLU A 13 18.79 -12.00 -6.98
N LEU A 14 18.48 -13.03 -6.19
CA LEU A 14 17.23 -13.11 -5.42
C LEU A 14 17.18 -12.06 -4.31
N GLU A 15 18.25 -11.88 -3.54
CA GLU A 15 18.37 -10.80 -2.55
C GLU A 15 18.09 -9.44 -3.18
N ARG A 16 18.65 -9.18 -4.37
CA ARG A 16 18.40 -7.95 -5.11
C ARG A 16 16.94 -7.78 -5.51
N LEU A 17 16.28 -8.83 -5.99
CA LEU A 17 14.87 -8.78 -6.39
C LEU A 17 13.95 -8.48 -5.20
N ILE A 18 14.23 -9.09 -4.05
CA ILE A 18 13.50 -8.80 -2.80
C ILE A 18 13.64 -7.32 -2.43
N GLU A 19 14.87 -6.80 -2.44
CA GLU A 19 15.12 -5.40 -2.12
C GLU A 19 14.48 -4.43 -3.13
N LEU A 20 14.44 -4.78 -4.41
CA LEU A 20 13.75 -3.99 -5.46
C LEU A 20 12.24 -3.92 -5.21
N GLN A 21 11.61 -5.05 -4.89
CA GLN A 21 10.18 -5.09 -4.59
C GLN A 21 9.86 -4.26 -3.33
N GLU A 22 10.67 -4.39 -2.28
CA GLU A 22 10.49 -3.59 -1.07
C GLU A 22 10.72 -2.08 -1.32
N LEU A 23 11.66 -1.72 -2.20
CA LEU A 23 11.87 -0.34 -2.65
C LEU A 23 10.63 0.22 -3.39
N GLU A 24 10.04 -0.55 -4.30
CA GLU A 24 8.83 -0.15 -5.03
C GLU A 24 7.65 0.09 -4.09
N ASN A 25 7.43 -0.83 -3.16
CA ASN A 25 6.41 -0.68 -2.12
C ASN A 25 6.59 0.62 -1.32
N LYS A 26 7.84 0.92 -0.92
CA LYS A 26 8.17 2.14 -0.18
C LYS A 26 8.00 3.42 -1.01
N LYS A 27 8.34 3.39 -2.30
CA LYS A 27 8.09 4.50 -3.23
C LYS A 27 6.58 4.75 -3.40
N PHE A 28 5.78 3.69 -3.45
CA PHE A 28 4.33 3.81 -3.50
C PHE A 28 3.72 4.38 -2.21
N GLU A 29 4.20 3.93 -1.04
CA GLU A 29 3.83 4.54 0.25
C GLU A 29 4.15 6.04 0.28
N LEU A 30 5.31 6.43 -0.26
CA LEU A 30 5.74 7.83 -0.33
C LEU A 30 4.81 8.66 -1.23
N GLN A 31 4.43 8.13 -2.40
CA GLN A 31 3.47 8.78 -3.29
C GLN A 31 2.10 8.96 -2.63
N LYS A 32 1.58 7.94 -1.93
CA LYS A 32 0.33 8.05 -1.17
C LYS A 32 0.41 9.15 -0.12
N LEU A 33 1.52 9.21 0.61
CA LEU A 33 1.75 10.22 1.63
C LEU A 33 1.86 11.63 1.04
N GLU A 34 2.43 11.79 -0.15
CA GLU A 34 2.48 13.09 -0.85
C GLU A 34 1.08 13.55 -1.28
N VAL A 35 0.22 12.64 -1.74
CA VAL A 35 -1.19 12.95 -2.06
C VAL A 35 -1.94 13.38 -0.80
N GLU A 36 -1.76 12.66 0.31
CA GLU A 36 -2.37 13.02 1.59
C GLU A 36 -1.90 14.38 2.10
N ARG A 37 -0.58 14.65 2.05
CA ARG A 37 -0.01 15.96 2.41
C ARG A 37 -0.59 17.09 1.56
N LYS A 38 -0.76 16.89 0.25
CA LYS A 38 -1.38 17.88 -0.64
C LYS A 38 -2.82 18.19 -0.22
N ARG A 39 -3.62 17.18 0.15
CA ARG A 39 -4.98 17.39 0.66
C ARG A 39 -4.98 18.17 1.97
N TYR A 40 -4.09 17.84 2.90
CA TYR A 40 -3.95 18.59 4.15
C TYR A 40 -3.53 20.05 3.92
N LEU A 41 -2.63 20.29 2.97
CA LEU A 41 -2.23 21.66 2.58
C LEU A 41 -3.41 22.44 2.00
N GLN A 42 -4.22 21.82 1.13
CA GLN A 42 -5.42 22.46 0.57
C GLN A 42 -6.43 22.84 1.66
N MET A 43 -6.73 21.91 2.59
CA MET A 43 -7.60 22.20 3.72
C MET A 43 -7.03 23.32 4.60
N PHE A 44 -5.72 23.33 4.83
CA PHE A 44 -5.04 24.35 5.60
C PHE A 44 -5.13 25.73 4.93
N GLU A 45 -4.88 25.82 3.62
CA GLU A 45 -5.01 27.04 2.83
C GLU A 45 -6.46 27.56 2.79
N GLU A 46 -7.43 26.67 2.61
CA GLU A 46 -8.86 27.03 2.61
C GLU A 46 -9.28 27.62 3.96
N LYS A 47 -8.85 27.01 5.06
CA LYS A 47 -9.14 27.50 6.42
C LYS A 47 -8.45 28.83 6.72
N ILE A 48 -7.26 29.06 6.17
CA ILE A 48 -6.59 30.37 6.26
C ILE A 48 -7.36 31.44 5.47
N ARG A 49 -7.83 31.13 4.27
CA ARG A 49 -8.58 32.08 3.44
C ARG A 49 -9.92 32.47 4.08
N ASN A 50 -10.60 31.52 4.71
CA ASN A 50 -11.90 31.73 5.35
C ASN A 50 -11.76 31.95 6.87
N PHE A 51 -10.77 32.73 7.29
CA PHE A 51 -10.50 32.96 8.70
C PHE A 51 -11.57 33.86 9.34
N GLU A 52 -12.40 33.29 10.22
CA GLU A 52 -13.53 33.99 10.87
C GLU A 52 -13.40 34.05 12.40
N GLY A 53 -12.24 33.66 12.96
CA GLY A 53 -11.93 33.85 14.38
C GLY A 53 -11.36 32.63 15.10
N LEU A 54 -11.67 32.52 16.39
CA LEU A 54 -10.97 31.65 17.34
C LEU A 54 -11.20 30.15 17.10
N THR A 55 -12.35 29.78 16.53
CA THR A 55 -12.66 28.41 16.07
C THR A 55 -11.79 28.02 14.88
N THR A 56 -11.73 28.87 13.85
CA THR A 56 -10.87 28.65 12.67
C THR A 56 -9.39 28.61 13.05
N PHE A 57 -8.96 29.41 14.03
CA PHE A 57 -7.60 29.36 14.57
C PHE A 57 -7.23 28.01 15.17
N LYS A 58 -8.12 27.40 15.97
CA LYS A 58 -7.90 26.06 16.53
C LYS A 58 -7.78 25.02 15.42
N GLU A 59 -8.67 25.05 14.43
CA GLU A 59 -8.64 24.13 13.28
C GLU A 59 -7.33 24.26 12.47
N ILE A 60 -6.87 25.49 12.20
CA ILE A 60 -5.58 25.76 11.56
C ILE A 60 -4.42 25.16 12.38
N SER A 61 -4.45 25.28 13.71
CA SER A 61 -3.41 24.71 14.58
C SER A 61 -3.37 23.17 14.51
N PHE A 62 -4.53 22.51 14.49
CA PHE A 62 -4.62 21.06 14.33
C PHE A 62 -4.12 20.60 12.96
N LEU A 63 -4.51 21.31 11.89
CA LEU A 63 -4.03 21.03 10.53
C LEU A 63 -2.50 21.20 10.41
N ARG A 64 -1.94 22.24 11.04
CA ARG A 64 -0.48 22.46 11.10
C ARG A 64 0.24 21.31 11.80
N GLU A 65 -0.29 20.82 12.92
CA GLU A 65 0.31 19.69 13.63
C GLU A 65 0.21 18.40 12.80
N GLY A 66 -0.93 18.17 12.13
CA GLY A 66 -1.11 17.07 11.19
C GLY A 66 -0.10 17.11 10.04
N LEU A 67 0.10 18.28 9.43
CA LEU A 67 1.11 18.49 8.39
C LEU A 67 2.52 18.19 8.88
N LYS A 68 2.88 18.62 10.10
CA LYS A 68 4.19 18.33 10.70
C LYS A 68 4.41 16.83 10.90
N LYS A 69 3.39 16.10 11.35
CA LYS A 69 3.44 14.63 11.51
C LYS A 69 3.60 13.93 10.15
N LEU A 70 2.87 14.36 9.13
CA LEU A 70 2.99 13.84 7.77
C LEU A 70 4.38 14.11 7.18
N GLU A 71 4.94 15.28 7.42
CA GLU A 71 6.29 15.65 6.95
C GLU A 71 7.38 14.83 7.63
N LEU A 72 7.27 14.60 8.94
CA LEU A 72 8.19 13.69 9.66
C LEU A 72 8.12 12.26 9.10
N LYS A 73 6.90 11.76 8.84
CA LYS A 73 6.71 10.42 8.24
C LYS A 73 7.31 10.35 6.83
N ARG A 74 7.19 11.44 6.06
CA ARG A 74 7.75 11.56 4.71
C ARG A 74 9.27 11.50 4.73
N GLU A 75 9.91 12.25 5.60
CA GLU A 75 11.38 12.25 5.69
C GLU A 75 11.92 10.89 6.12
N LYS A 76 11.31 10.24 7.12
CA LYS A 76 11.67 8.87 7.52
C LYS A 76 11.55 7.89 6.34
N LEU A 77 10.45 7.96 5.61
CA LEU A 77 10.21 7.06 4.48
C LEU A 77 11.18 7.34 3.32
N LYS A 78 11.54 8.60 3.10
CA LYS A 78 12.54 9.00 2.11
C LYS A 78 13.93 8.48 2.47
N GLU A 79 14.30 8.52 3.75
CA GLU A 79 15.54 7.92 4.25
C GLU A 79 15.55 6.39 4.05
N GLU A 80 14.43 5.70 4.36
CA GLU A 80 14.29 4.26 4.08
C GLU A 80 14.46 3.93 2.59
N VAL A 81 13.85 4.72 1.70
CA VAL A 81 14.02 4.59 0.24
C VAL A 81 15.48 4.76 -0.16
N GLN A 82 16.18 5.78 0.34
CA GLN A 82 17.60 6.01 0.05
C GLN A 82 18.49 4.87 0.57
N ASN A 83 18.21 4.34 1.76
CA ASN A 83 18.94 3.20 2.33
C ASN A 83 18.80 1.95 1.46
N ARG A 84 17.59 1.68 0.97
CA ARG A 84 17.32 0.55 0.08
C ARG A 84 17.99 0.72 -1.28
N GLU A 85 17.95 1.92 -1.85
CA GLU A 85 18.67 2.21 -3.09
C GLU A 85 20.19 2.00 -2.95
N ARG A 86 20.77 2.34 -1.80
CA ARG A 86 22.17 2.01 -1.49
C ARG A 86 22.42 0.51 -1.46
N LYS A 87 21.58 -0.24 -0.74
CA LYS A 87 21.70 -1.70 -0.63
C LYS A 87 21.58 -2.41 -1.99
N ILE A 88 20.66 -1.95 -2.85
CA ILE A 88 20.52 -2.49 -4.22
C ILE A 88 21.79 -2.21 -5.05
N ARG A 89 22.40 -1.03 -4.90
CA ARG A 89 23.68 -0.72 -5.58
C ARG A 89 24.79 -1.65 -5.09
N GLU A 90 24.88 -1.91 -3.79
CA GLU A 90 25.84 -2.85 -3.21
C GLU A 90 25.64 -4.27 -3.75
N LEU A 91 24.40 -4.78 -3.75
CA LEU A 91 24.08 -6.11 -4.29
C LEU A 91 24.38 -6.23 -5.79
N ASN A 92 24.18 -5.16 -6.56
CA ASN A 92 24.57 -5.13 -7.98
C ASN A 92 26.09 -5.24 -8.15
N LEU A 93 26.87 -4.55 -7.31
CA LEU A 93 28.34 -4.64 -7.33
C LEU A 93 28.80 -6.05 -6.93
N GLU A 94 28.24 -6.62 -5.85
CA GLU A 94 28.56 -7.98 -5.42
C GLU A 94 28.25 -9.01 -6.52
N THR A 95 27.07 -8.91 -7.14
CA THR A 95 26.66 -9.79 -8.23
C THR A 95 27.62 -9.69 -9.42
N LYS A 96 28.07 -8.46 -9.75
CA LYS A 96 29.05 -8.21 -10.82
C LYS A 96 30.42 -8.82 -10.51
N VAL A 97 30.90 -8.68 -9.28
CA VAL A 97 32.18 -9.28 -8.85
C VAL A 97 32.11 -10.81 -8.94
N ILE A 98 31.00 -11.41 -8.47
CA ILE A 98 30.80 -12.85 -8.55
C ILE A 98 30.73 -13.31 -10.01
N SER A 99 30.01 -12.60 -10.89
CA SER A 99 29.94 -12.98 -12.31
C SER A 99 31.31 -12.93 -12.97
N THR A 100 32.07 -11.85 -12.77
CA THR A 100 33.43 -11.74 -13.33
C THR A 100 34.35 -12.85 -12.82
N TYR A 101 34.23 -13.26 -11.55
CA TYR A 101 35.00 -14.37 -11.01
C TYR A 101 34.60 -15.73 -11.62
N ILE A 102 33.30 -15.97 -11.82
CA ILE A 102 32.80 -17.18 -12.51
C ILE A 102 33.35 -17.24 -13.92
N ASP A 103 33.31 -16.14 -14.66
CA ASP A 103 33.76 -16.07 -16.06
C ASP A 103 35.26 -16.38 -16.16
N ARG A 104 36.09 -15.74 -15.33
CA ARG A 104 37.52 -16.05 -15.23
C ARG A 104 37.77 -17.52 -14.89
N LYS A 105 36.98 -18.10 -13.97
CA LYS A 105 37.16 -19.50 -13.59
C LYS A 105 36.78 -20.45 -14.74
N ARG A 106 35.75 -20.12 -15.52
CA ARG A 106 35.38 -20.88 -16.73
C ARG A 106 36.50 -20.84 -17.77
N GLU A 107 37.07 -19.66 -18.04
CA GLU A 107 38.21 -19.52 -18.96
C GLU A 107 39.42 -20.35 -18.51
N THR A 108 39.73 -20.37 -17.21
CA THR A 108 40.84 -21.20 -16.70
C THR A 108 40.59 -22.69 -16.89
N LEU A 109 39.34 -23.15 -16.68
CA LEU A 109 38.98 -24.55 -16.85
C LEU A 109 39.01 -24.96 -18.32
N GLN A 110 38.53 -24.10 -19.23
CA GLN A 110 38.61 -24.34 -20.67
C GLN A 110 40.06 -24.47 -21.16
N LYS A 111 40.94 -23.55 -20.74
CA LYS A 111 42.37 -23.63 -21.08
C LYS A 111 43.06 -24.87 -20.52
N GLU A 112 42.65 -25.36 -19.34
CA GLU A 112 43.16 -26.62 -18.79
C GLU A 112 42.65 -27.83 -19.56
N GLU A 113 41.40 -27.81 -20.03
CA GLU A 113 40.83 -28.86 -20.88
C GLU A 113 41.51 -28.91 -22.25
N GLU A 114 41.68 -27.76 -22.92
CA GLU A 114 42.42 -27.64 -24.19
C GLU A 114 43.84 -28.21 -24.05
N LYS A 115 44.58 -27.84 -22.99
CA LYS A 115 45.91 -28.41 -22.72
C LYS A 115 45.89 -29.92 -22.49
N ARG A 116 44.86 -30.46 -21.83
CA ARG A 116 44.71 -31.91 -21.64
C ARG A 116 44.41 -32.62 -22.96
N GLU A 117 43.62 -32.00 -23.84
CA GLU A 117 43.35 -32.53 -25.17
C GLU A 117 44.58 -32.47 -26.07
N GLU A 118 45.33 -31.38 -26.07
CA GLU A 118 46.63 -31.27 -26.74
C GLU A 118 47.62 -32.32 -26.23
N GLN A 119 47.69 -32.53 -24.91
CA GLN A 119 48.53 -33.58 -24.33
C GLN A 119 48.05 -34.98 -24.73
N LYS A 120 46.73 -35.23 -24.79
CA LYS A 120 46.19 -36.50 -25.28
C LYS A 120 46.52 -36.71 -26.75
N LEU A 121 46.32 -35.71 -27.61
CA LEU A 121 46.67 -35.76 -29.03
C LEU A 121 48.17 -35.94 -29.23
N SER A 122 49.00 -35.25 -28.45
CA SER A 122 50.46 -35.42 -28.45
C SER A 122 50.86 -36.82 -27.99
N ASN A 123 50.23 -37.35 -26.94
CA ASN A 123 50.48 -38.70 -26.44
C ASN A 123 49.96 -39.76 -27.41
N GLU A 124 48.83 -39.53 -28.07
CA GLU A 124 48.29 -40.40 -29.13
C GLU A 124 49.19 -40.37 -30.38
N ASN A 125 49.69 -39.20 -30.78
CA ASN A 125 50.65 -39.07 -31.87
C ASN A 125 52.00 -39.72 -31.53
N LEU A 126 52.47 -39.58 -30.28
CA LEU A 126 53.62 -40.30 -29.76
C LEU A 126 53.35 -41.81 -29.74
N LEU A 127 52.18 -42.27 -29.29
CA LEU A 127 51.79 -43.67 -29.33
C LEU A 127 51.70 -44.18 -30.76
N ARG A 128 51.22 -43.41 -31.73
CA ARG A 128 51.11 -43.82 -33.15
C ARG A 128 52.46 -43.87 -33.85
N SER A 129 53.33 -42.89 -33.60
CA SER A 129 54.74 -42.86 -34.04
C SER A 129 55.56 -43.99 -33.39
N SER A 130 55.31 -44.23 -32.10
CA SER A 130 55.98 -45.28 -31.34
C SER A 130 55.45 -46.64 -31.75
N TYR A 131 54.14 -46.89 -31.88
CA TYR A 131 53.55 -48.18 -32.30
C TYR A 131 54.02 -48.62 -33.68
N GLY A 132 54.31 -47.71 -34.62
CA GLY A 132 54.95 -48.09 -35.88
C GLY A 132 56.35 -48.68 -35.69
N LYS A 133 57.12 -48.12 -34.76
CA LYS A 133 58.47 -48.58 -34.37
C LYS A 133 58.44 -49.73 -33.34
N PHE A 134 57.39 -49.80 -32.52
CA PHE A 134 57.18 -50.76 -31.45
C PHE A 134 56.57 -52.04 -32.02
N MET A 135 55.73 -51.98 -33.07
CA MET A 135 55.29 -53.18 -33.81
C MET A 135 56.43 -53.81 -34.61
N THR A 136 57.34 -53.00 -35.18
CA THR A 136 58.57 -53.51 -35.81
C THR A 136 59.54 -54.06 -34.78
N ALA A 137 59.65 -53.44 -33.59
CA ALA A 137 60.43 -53.98 -32.49
C ALA A 137 59.79 -55.23 -31.83
N ILE A 138 58.46 -55.33 -31.71
CA ILE A 138 57.72 -56.50 -31.19
C ILE A 138 57.84 -57.69 -32.16
N LEU A 139 57.81 -57.47 -33.48
CA LEU A 139 58.13 -58.50 -34.47
C LEU A 139 59.59 -59.00 -34.32
N PHE A 140 60.49 -58.12 -33.92
CA PHE A 140 61.90 -58.46 -33.62
C PHE A 140 62.06 -59.15 -32.25
N PHE A 141 61.23 -58.80 -31.26
CA PHE A 141 61.29 -59.32 -29.88
C PHE A 141 60.53 -60.64 -29.67
N MET A 142 59.49 -60.93 -30.46
CA MET A 142 58.80 -62.22 -30.47
C MET A 142 59.68 -63.38 -30.97
N ILE A 143 60.82 -63.08 -31.61
CA ILE A 143 61.80 -64.07 -32.06
C ILE A 143 62.88 -64.32 -30.97
N LEU A 144 63.08 -63.45 -29.98
CA LEU A 144 64.34 -63.45 -29.21
C LEU A 144 64.26 -63.52 -27.68
N VAL A 145 63.15 -63.32 -26.96
CA VAL A 145 63.20 -63.42 -25.49
C VAL A 145 61.88 -63.87 -24.84
N PRO A 146 61.73 -65.17 -24.49
CA PRO A 146 60.93 -65.62 -23.38
C PRO A 146 61.82 -65.72 -22.13
N ALA A 147 62.00 -64.63 -21.39
CA ALA A 147 62.51 -64.65 -20.02
C ALA A 147 62.32 -63.25 -19.40
N PHE A 148 61.94 -63.22 -18.12
CA PHE A 148 61.75 -62.04 -17.27
C PHE A 148 60.36 -61.36 -17.33
N GLY A 149 59.42 -61.97 -16.62
CA GLY A 149 58.28 -61.26 -16.03
C GLY A 149 58.72 -60.47 -14.80
N GLY A 150 58.25 -59.23 -14.70
CA GLY A 150 58.50 -58.34 -13.57
C GLY A 150 57.31 -57.41 -13.33
N ASP A 151 56.83 -57.46 -12.10
CA ASP A 151 55.63 -56.89 -11.48
C ASP A 151 55.57 -55.35 -11.49
N ASN A 152 54.40 -54.76 -11.78
CA ASN A 152 54.18 -53.30 -11.80
C ASN A 152 52.93 -52.91 -11.00
N ASN A 153 53.10 -52.76 -9.68
CA ASN A 153 52.19 -52.02 -8.82
C ASN A 153 52.84 -50.69 -8.40
N SER A 154 52.32 -49.55 -8.89
CA SER A 154 52.64 -48.23 -8.35
C SER A 154 51.43 -47.29 -8.33
N THR A 155 50.75 -47.37 -7.19
CA THR A 155 50.01 -46.33 -6.47
C THR A 155 50.19 -44.86 -6.92
N LEU A 156 49.07 -44.26 -7.35
CA LEU A 156 48.88 -42.82 -7.48
C LEU A 156 48.69 -42.21 -6.08
N LYS A 157 49.70 -41.52 -5.55
CA LYS A 157 49.61 -40.77 -4.28
C LYS A 157 49.01 -39.38 -4.53
N SER A 158 47.85 -39.11 -3.96
CA SER A 158 47.25 -37.77 -3.85
C SER A 158 48.00 -36.90 -2.84
N LEU A 159 48.08 -35.59 -3.11
CA LEU A 159 48.81 -34.61 -2.30
C LEU A 159 48.08 -34.31 -0.97
N PRO A 160 48.71 -34.50 0.20
CA PRO A 160 48.06 -34.44 1.52
C PRO A 160 47.88 -33.02 2.11
N TYR A 161 48.15 -31.96 1.34
CA TYR A 161 48.15 -30.59 1.86
C TYR A 161 46.81 -29.84 1.65
N GLU A 162 45.99 -30.23 0.68
CA GLU A 162 44.71 -29.55 0.38
C GLU A 162 43.57 -29.93 1.34
N GLU A 163 43.55 -31.17 1.86
CA GLU A 163 42.49 -31.65 2.75
C GLU A 163 42.50 -31.00 4.13
N LYS A 164 43.68 -30.65 4.67
CA LYS A 164 43.83 -30.17 6.05
C LYS A 164 43.36 -28.73 6.25
N LEU A 165 43.38 -27.91 5.20
CA LEU A 165 42.96 -26.49 5.23
C LEU A 165 41.55 -26.28 4.68
N LEU A 166 41.11 -27.07 3.69
CA LEU A 166 39.76 -26.92 3.13
C LEU A 166 38.66 -27.47 4.04
N LYS A 167 38.91 -28.57 4.74
CA LYS A 167 37.86 -29.26 5.52
C LYS A 167 37.27 -28.39 6.64
N PRO A 168 38.08 -27.66 7.46
CA PRO A 168 37.54 -26.76 8.48
C PRO A 168 36.76 -25.58 7.89
N TYR A 169 37.20 -25.04 6.75
CA TYR A 169 36.53 -23.93 6.07
C TYR A 169 35.18 -24.35 5.46
N LEU A 170 35.14 -25.55 4.88
CA LEU A 170 33.91 -26.13 4.33
C LEU A 170 32.91 -26.52 5.43
N GLU A 171 33.38 -27.01 6.58
CA GLU A 171 32.54 -27.25 7.76
C GLU A 171 31.99 -25.95 8.35
N TYR A 172 32.82 -24.90 8.43
CA TYR A 172 32.37 -23.58 8.86
C TYR A 172 31.30 -23.00 7.92
N GLN A 173 31.53 -23.06 6.59
CA GLN A 173 30.54 -22.62 5.60
C GLN A 173 29.26 -23.45 5.64
N SER A 174 29.35 -24.78 5.79
CA SER A 174 28.14 -25.62 5.86
C SER A 174 27.31 -25.31 7.10
N LYS A 175 27.97 -25.05 8.25
CA LYS A 175 27.31 -24.65 9.48
C LYS A 175 26.63 -23.29 9.34
N TYR A 176 27.29 -22.32 8.71
CA TYR A 176 26.70 -21.01 8.42
C TYR A 176 25.53 -21.10 7.43
N PHE A 177 25.66 -21.94 6.39
CA PHE A 177 24.61 -22.19 5.42
C PHE A 177 23.39 -22.87 6.05
N ASN A 178 23.59 -23.89 6.89
CA ASN A 178 22.50 -24.55 7.61
C ASN A 178 21.77 -23.56 8.54
N LYS A 179 22.50 -22.65 9.18
CA LYS A 179 21.90 -21.57 9.97
C LYS A 179 21.03 -20.64 9.12
N LEU A 180 21.54 -20.19 7.97
CA LEU A 180 20.80 -19.35 7.03
C LEU A 180 19.60 -20.06 6.40
N ALA A 181 19.75 -21.33 6.01
CA ALA A 181 18.67 -22.14 5.47
C ALA A 181 17.55 -22.34 6.50
N ASN A 182 17.90 -22.55 7.78
CA ASN A 182 16.93 -22.62 8.87
C ASN A 182 16.24 -21.27 9.10
N GLN A 183 16.97 -20.16 9.10
CA GLN A 183 16.38 -18.81 9.21
C GLN A 183 15.45 -18.50 8.03
N LEU A 184 15.84 -18.89 6.81
CA LEU A 184 15.03 -18.72 5.62
C LEU A 184 13.75 -19.58 5.70
N LEU A 185 13.87 -20.83 6.15
CA LEU A 185 12.72 -21.71 6.37
C LEU A 185 11.77 -21.17 7.44
N GLU A 186 12.30 -20.62 8.54
CA GLU A 186 11.51 -19.93 9.56
C GLU A 186 10.80 -18.68 9.00
N SER A 187 11.50 -17.91 8.16
CA SER A 187 10.92 -16.73 7.51
C SER A 187 9.81 -17.10 6.53
N PHE A 188 9.95 -18.20 5.76
CA PHE A 188 8.90 -18.72 4.88
C PHE A 188 7.68 -19.20 5.69
N LYS A 189 7.88 -19.93 6.80
CA LYS A 189 6.78 -20.32 7.69
C LYS A 189 6.09 -19.11 8.32
N ALA A 190 6.84 -18.06 8.66
CA ALA A 190 6.29 -16.82 9.19
C ALA A 190 5.50 -16.05 8.12
N LEU A 191 5.99 -16.03 6.87
CA LEU A 191 5.30 -15.44 5.72
C LEU A 191 4.00 -16.20 5.42
N GLU A 192 4.04 -17.52 5.35
CA GLU A 192 2.85 -18.34 5.10
C GLU A 192 1.78 -18.12 6.20
N LYS A 193 2.20 -17.98 7.46
CA LYS A 193 1.29 -17.60 8.55
C LYS A 193 0.71 -16.20 8.36
N LYS A 194 1.53 -15.22 7.97
CA LYS A 194 1.08 -13.85 7.71
C LYS A 194 0.15 -13.78 6.50
N GLU A 195 0.39 -14.58 5.47
CA GLU A 195 -0.44 -14.68 4.27
C GLU A 195 -1.81 -15.26 4.61
N LYS A 196 -1.86 -16.36 5.38
CA LYS A 196 -3.13 -16.90 5.91
C LYS A 196 -3.87 -15.89 6.79
N GLN A 197 -3.16 -15.17 7.66
CA GLN A 197 -3.76 -14.09 8.45
C GLN A 197 -4.27 -12.92 7.60
N LEU A 198 -3.60 -12.62 6.49
CA LEU A 198 -4.04 -11.60 5.54
C LEU A 198 -5.29 -12.07 4.80
N GLU A 199 -5.33 -13.30 4.30
CA GLU A 199 -6.52 -13.87 3.66
C GLU A 199 -7.74 -13.88 4.61
N GLU A 200 -7.54 -14.24 5.88
CA GLU A 200 -8.59 -14.19 6.90
C GLU A 200 -9.07 -12.75 7.15
N LYS A 201 -8.13 -11.79 7.25
CA LYS A 201 -8.47 -10.37 7.41
C LYS A 201 -9.16 -9.80 6.17
N GLU A 202 -8.76 -10.19 4.97
CA GLU A 202 -9.41 -9.79 3.72
C GLU A 202 -10.83 -10.32 3.65
N LYS A 203 -11.05 -11.59 3.98
CA LYS A 203 -12.41 -12.16 4.09
C LYS A 203 -13.25 -11.42 5.12
N PHE A 204 -12.68 -11.10 6.29
CA PHE A 204 -13.37 -10.32 7.32
C PHE A 204 -13.71 -8.90 6.85
N ILE A 205 -12.78 -8.22 6.17
CA ILE A 205 -13.01 -6.87 5.61
C ILE A 205 -14.12 -6.93 4.56
N LEU A 206 -14.10 -7.90 3.63
CA LEU A 206 -15.14 -8.06 2.62
C LEU A 206 -16.52 -8.29 3.25
N GLN A 207 -16.61 -9.15 4.28
CA GLN A 207 -17.85 -9.34 5.04
C GLN A 207 -18.33 -8.04 5.68
N LYS A 208 -17.42 -7.27 6.29
CA LYS A 208 -17.77 -5.98 6.91
C LYS A 208 -18.17 -4.93 5.89
N GLU A 209 -17.54 -4.88 4.72
CA GLU A 209 -17.95 -3.99 3.63
C GLU A 209 -19.35 -4.32 3.10
N GLU A 210 -19.70 -5.60 2.96
CA GLU A 210 -21.05 -6.01 2.57
C GLU A 210 -22.10 -5.65 3.63
N GLU A 211 -21.81 -5.89 4.91
CA GLU A 211 -22.67 -5.46 6.03
C GLU A 211 -22.86 -3.94 6.01
N LEU A 212 -21.79 -3.18 5.80
CA LEU A 212 -21.84 -1.72 5.79
C LEU A 212 -22.62 -1.19 4.59
N LYS A 213 -22.51 -1.82 3.41
CA LYS A 213 -23.36 -1.52 2.25
C LYS A 213 -24.84 -1.79 2.53
N LYS A 214 -25.17 -2.90 3.18
CA LYS A 214 -26.56 -3.23 3.57
C LYS A 214 -27.13 -2.20 4.56
N LEU A 215 -26.37 -1.86 5.60
CA LEU A 215 -26.75 -0.84 6.58
C LEU A 215 -26.92 0.54 5.94
N LEU A 216 -26.04 0.91 5.00
CA LEU A 216 -26.13 2.18 4.30
C LEU A 216 -27.39 2.22 3.42
N GLN A 217 -27.69 1.13 2.71
CA GLN A 217 -28.93 1.04 1.93
C GLN A 217 -30.18 1.10 2.81
N GLU A 218 -30.16 0.44 3.97
CA GLU A 218 -31.24 0.49 4.95
C GLU A 218 -31.42 1.91 5.51
N ALA A 219 -30.33 2.58 5.89
CA ALA A 219 -30.35 3.96 6.35
C ALA A 219 -30.91 4.91 5.29
N MET A 220 -30.49 4.77 4.03
CA MET A 220 -31.04 5.56 2.90
C MET A 220 -32.54 5.29 2.70
N ASN A 221 -32.97 4.03 2.81
CA ASN A 221 -34.38 3.67 2.69
C ASN A 221 -35.21 4.27 3.83
N LEU A 222 -34.70 4.20 5.06
CA LEU A 222 -35.34 4.80 6.24
C LEU A 222 -35.40 6.32 6.15
N GLU A 223 -34.32 6.98 5.72
CA GLU A 223 -34.28 8.42 5.49
C GLU A 223 -35.30 8.83 4.42
N ASN A 224 -35.36 8.11 3.30
CA ASN A 224 -36.33 8.34 2.24
C ASN A 224 -37.77 8.13 2.71
N GLN A 225 -38.02 7.12 3.54
CA GLN A 225 -39.34 6.92 4.16
C GLN A 225 -39.69 8.05 5.13
N GLN A 226 -38.73 8.51 5.94
CA GLN A 226 -38.93 9.65 6.84
C GLN A 226 -39.21 10.93 6.06
N LYS A 227 -38.46 11.23 5.00
CA LYS A 227 -38.72 12.36 4.10
C LYS A 227 -40.10 12.27 3.47
N LYS A 228 -40.52 11.10 3.00
CA LYS A 228 -41.88 10.89 2.46
C LYS A 228 -42.96 11.14 3.52
N ARG A 229 -42.77 10.64 4.76
CA ARG A 229 -43.70 10.87 5.88
C ARG A 229 -43.76 12.34 6.29
N LEU A 230 -42.62 13.01 6.35
CA LEU A 230 -42.52 14.44 6.64
C LEU A 230 -43.20 15.26 5.54
N ASN A 231 -42.92 14.99 4.27
CA ASN A 231 -43.57 15.67 3.15
C ASN A 231 -45.09 15.46 3.14
N ALA A 232 -45.56 14.26 3.46
CA ALA A 232 -46.99 13.98 3.58
C ALA A 232 -47.64 14.75 4.74
N LYS A 233 -46.95 14.84 5.89
CA LYS A 233 -47.41 15.66 7.04
C LYS A 233 -47.44 17.15 6.70
N VAL A 234 -46.36 17.67 6.10
CA VAL A 234 -46.26 19.06 5.65
C VAL A 234 -47.39 19.37 4.66
N LYS A 235 -47.63 18.51 3.66
CA LYS A 235 -48.70 18.72 2.68
C LYS A 235 -50.08 18.78 3.32
N LYS A 236 -50.41 17.83 4.21
CA LYS A 236 -51.69 17.81 4.92
C LYS A 236 -51.89 19.04 5.80
N LEU A 237 -50.86 19.42 6.56
CA LEU A 237 -50.93 20.61 7.42
C LEU A 237 -50.99 21.90 6.59
N LEU A 238 -50.26 21.99 5.48
CA LEU A 238 -50.31 23.13 4.58
C LEU A 238 -51.72 23.36 4.01
N GLU A 239 -52.43 22.29 3.65
CA GLU A 239 -53.83 22.37 3.17
C GLU A 239 -54.79 22.92 4.25
N VAL A 240 -54.54 22.63 5.52
CA VAL A 240 -55.32 23.17 6.65
C VAL A 240 -54.94 24.63 6.93
N ILE A 241 -53.63 24.90 7.08
CA ILE A 241 -53.09 26.22 7.44
C ILE A 241 -53.34 27.26 6.34
N THR A 242 -53.36 26.86 5.06
CA THR A 242 -53.70 27.78 3.96
C THR A 242 -55.13 28.32 4.07
N LYS A 243 -56.06 27.56 4.67
CA LYS A 243 -57.48 27.94 4.83
C LYS A 243 -57.80 28.54 6.19
N ALA A 244 -57.03 28.20 7.24
CA ALA A 244 -57.20 28.76 8.57
C ALA A 244 -56.88 30.26 8.61
N ASP A 245 -57.50 31.00 9.52
CA ASP A 245 -57.09 32.35 9.90
C ASP A 245 -55.72 32.34 10.61
N PRO A 246 -54.99 33.48 10.64
CA PRO A 246 -53.64 33.53 11.18
C PRO A 246 -53.51 33.10 12.64
N ASP A 247 -54.49 33.41 13.49
CA ASP A 247 -54.46 33.10 14.92
C ASP A 247 -54.63 31.60 15.16
N SER A 248 -55.66 30.99 14.54
CA SER A 248 -55.87 29.55 14.61
C SER A 248 -54.70 28.76 14.01
N ALA A 249 -54.13 29.25 12.92
CA ALA A 249 -52.92 28.66 12.33
C ALA A 249 -51.70 28.80 13.25
N GLY A 250 -51.55 29.92 13.94
CA GLY A 250 -50.50 30.18 14.92
C GLY A 250 -50.57 29.18 16.08
N GLU A 251 -51.76 28.91 16.61
CA GLU A 251 -51.95 27.92 17.67
C GLU A 251 -51.59 26.50 17.22
N ILE A 252 -52.03 26.10 16.01
CA ILE A 252 -51.71 24.77 15.44
C ILE A 252 -50.20 24.61 15.22
N LEU A 253 -49.54 25.63 14.67
CA LEU A 253 -48.09 25.59 14.43
C LEU A 253 -47.27 25.66 15.71
N SER A 254 -47.80 26.27 16.78
CA SER A 254 -47.16 26.29 18.11
C SER A 254 -47.04 24.90 18.73
N LYS A 255 -47.98 24.00 18.41
CA LYS A 255 -47.97 22.59 18.85
C LYS A 255 -47.23 21.68 17.87
N THR A 256 -46.72 22.21 16.76
CA THR A 256 -46.06 21.46 15.69
C THR A 256 -44.53 21.48 15.86
N PRO A 257 -43.78 20.41 15.54
CA PRO A 257 -42.33 20.44 15.60
C PRO A 257 -41.75 21.61 14.78
N PRO A 258 -40.76 22.36 15.32
CA PRO A 258 -40.28 23.60 14.70
C PRO A 258 -39.83 23.46 13.25
N GLN A 259 -39.24 22.31 12.89
CA GLN A 259 -38.80 22.01 11.53
C GLN A 259 -39.98 21.87 10.56
N VAL A 260 -41.08 21.27 11.00
CA VAL A 260 -42.29 21.09 10.19
C VAL A 260 -43.02 22.43 10.06
N ALA A 261 -43.13 23.20 11.15
CA ALA A 261 -43.73 24.53 11.12
C ALA A 261 -42.97 25.49 10.18
N ALA A 262 -41.64 25.51 10.26
CA ALA A 262 -40.80 26.30 9.36
C ALA A 262 -41.00 25.92 7.88
N GLU A 263 -41.07 24.62 7.56
CA GLU A 263 -41.36 24.16 6.19
C GLU A 263 -42.76 24.56 5.71
N ILE A 264 -43.76 24.53 6.58
CA ILE A 264 -45.12 24.97 6.24
C ILE A 264 -45.11 26.48 5.92
N LEU A 265 -44.50 27.30 6.77
CA LEU A 265 -44.41 28.76 6.57
C LEU A 265 -43.70 29.12 5.26
N ILE A 266 -42.59 28.43 4.95
CA ILE A 266 -41.88 28.61 3.67
C ILE A 266 -42.75 28.24 2.47
N ASN A 267 -43.55 27.17 2.59
CA ASN A 267 -44.38 26.67 1.50
C ASN A 267 -45.75 27.37 1.38
N LEU A 268 -46.09 28.30 2.28
CA LEU A 268 -47.31 29.09 2.15
C LEU A 268 -47.27 29.99 0.92
N PRO A 269 -48.34 30.05 0.09
CA PRO A 269 -48.35 30.90 -1.10
C PRO A 269 -48.18 32.39 -0.78
N ASN A 270 -48.71 32.83 0.38
CA ASN A 270 -48.70 34.22 0.81
C ASN A 270 -47.72 34.44 1.97
N VAL A 271 -46.69 35.26 1.71
CA VAL A 271 -45.62 35.61 2.67
C VAL A 271 -46.14 36.44 3.84
N ARG A 272 -47.06 37.36 3.57
CA ARG A 272 -47.68 38.20 4.60
C ARG A 272 -48.44 37.34 5.60
N LYS A 273 -49.25 36.40 5.09
CA LYS A 273 -49.96 35.43 5.93
C LYS A 273 -49.01 34.57 6.75
N ALA A 274 -47.87 34.16 6.19
CA ALA A 274 -46.86 33.41 6.95
C ALA A 274 -46.25 34.24 8.09
N GLY A 275 -46.00 35.54 7.87
CA GLY A 275 -45.56 36.45 8.91
C GLY A 275 -46.61 36.72 10.00
N GLU A 276 -47.88 36.87 9.61
CA GLU A 276 -49.02 36.99 10.54
C GLU A 276 -49.13 35.73 11.42
N ILE A 277 -49.12 34.54 10.80
CA ILE A 277 -49.17 33.26 11.52
C ILE A 277 -48.02 33.13 12.51
N LEU A 278 -46.79 33.46 12.09
CA LEU A 278 -45.61 33.37 12.94
C LEU A 278 -45.67 34.35 14.13
N SER A 279 -46.36 35.49 13.96
CA SER A 279 -46.57 36.48 15.02
C SER A 279 -47.66 36.05 16.00
N SER A 280 -48.66 35.28 15.54
CA SER A 280 -49.71 34.69 16.39
C SER A 280 -49.30 33.37 17.06
N MET A 281 -48.06 32.90 16.89
CA MET A 281 -47.56 31.70 17.58
C MET A 281 -47.21 32.00 19.04
N GLU A 282 -47.25 30.96 19.89
CA GLU A 282 -46.71 31.06 21.26
C GLU A 282 -45.23 31.48 21.22
N PRO A 283 -44.80 32.47 22.03
CA PRO A 283 -43.47 33.09 21.92
C PRO A 283 -42.30 32.10 21.91
N ASP A 284 -42.33 31.10 22.79
CA ASP A 284 -41.27 30.08 22.90
C ASP A 284 -41.19 29.18 21.66
N SER A 285 -42.34 28.90 21.04
CA SER A 285 -42.45 28.09 19.84
C SER A 285 -42.05 28.90 18.61
N ALA A 286 -42.49 30.16 18.53
CA ALA A 286 -42.11 31.11 17.48
C ALA A 286 -40.59 31.31 17.43
N ALA A 287 -39.94 31.50 18.59
CA ALA A 287 -38.49 31.65 18.67
C ALA A 287 -37.73 30.44 18.09
N LYS A 288 -38.18 29.22 18.40
CA LYS A 288 -37.58 27.98 17.86
C LYS A 288 -37.78 27.85 16.35
N VAL A 289 -38.93 28.30 15.84
CA VAL A 289 -39.21 28.31 14.39
C VAL A 289 -38.35 29.36 13.69
N ILE A 290 -38.19 30.55 14.26
CA ILE A 290 -37.32 31.61 13.74
C ILE A 290 -35.86 31.14 13.69
N ASP A 291 -35.33 30.52 14.75
CA ASP A 291 -33.98 29.93 14.76
C ASP A 291 -33.82 28.87 13.66
N THR A 292 -34.86 28.05 13.44
CA THR A 292 -34.86 27.06 12.35
C THR A 292 -34.84 27.71 10.97
N LEU A 293 -35.60 28.80 10.78
CA LEU A 293 -35.62 29.57 9.53
C LEU A 293 -34.28 30.26 9.26
N LEU A 294 -33.65 30.84 10.29
CA LEU A 294 -32.33 31.47 10.20
C LEU A 294 -31.24 30.47 9.83
N LYS A 295 -31.17 29.33 10.53
CA LYS A 295 -30.23 28.23 10.19
C LYS A 295 -30.42 27.72 8.77
N LYS A 296 -31.65 27.71 8.27
CA LYS A 296 -31.95 27.31 6.88
C LYS A 296 -31.56 28.39 5.88
N LYS A 297 -31.76 29.68 6.20
CA LYS A 297 -31.30 30.83 5.42
C LYS A 297 -29.78 30.84 5.24
N GLU A 298 -29.01 30.58 6.31
CA GLU A 298 -27.53 30.55 6.27
C GLU A 298 -26.98 29.47 5.34
N LYS A 299 -27.67 28.32 5.25
CA LYS A 299 -27.26 27.19 4.39
C LYS A 299 -27.65 27.36 2.92
N LEU A 300 -28.48 28.35 2.59
CA LEU A 300 -28.97 28.59 1.24
C LEU A 300 -28.20 29.75 0.60
N SER A 301 -27.58 29.52 -0.56
CA SER A 301 -27.13 30.61 -1.44
C SER A 301 -28.35 31.35 -2.02
N ALA A 302 -28.16 32.48 -2.72
CA ALA A 302 -29.19 33.42 -3.18
C ALA A 302 -30.33 32.77 -4.02
N THR A 303 -31.24 32.09 -3.34
CA THR A 303 -32.35 31.30 -3.91
C THR A 303 -33.68 31.99 -3.62
N PRO A 304 -34.73 31.74 -4.42
CA PRO A 304 -36.07 32.27 -4.16
C PRO A 304 -36.59 31.92 -2.77
N VAL A 305 -36.25 30.72 -2.28
CA VAL A 305 -36.59 30.26 -0.92
C VAL A 305 -35.92 31.12 0.15
N ARG A 306 -34.65 31.49 -0.03
CA ARG A 306 -33.93 32.38 0.88
C ARG A 306 -34.59 33.76 0.95
N LYS A 307 -34.91 34.37 -0.20
CA LYS A 307 -35.62 35.66 -0.25
C LYS A 307 -36.96 35.60 0.47
N LYS A 308 -37.70 34.51 0.28
CA LYS A 308 -38.98 34.30 0.95
C LYS A 308 -38.83 34.22 2.47
N ILE A 309 -37.82 33.50 2.96
CA ILE A 309 -37.51 33.45 4.40
C ILE A 309 -37.18 34.85 4.93
N GLU A 310 -36.37 35.62 4.19
CA GLU A 310 -36.02 37.00 4.55
C GLU A 310 -37.25 37.90 4.65
N GLU A 311 -38.20 37.79 3.72
CA GLU A 311 -39.44 38.57 3.73
C GLU A 311 -40.37 38.18 4.90
N ILE A 312 -40.47 36.88 5.22
CA ILE A 312 -41.24 36.40 6.39
C ILE A 312 -40.65 36.98 7.67
N LEU A 313 -39.32 36.88 7.86
CA LEU A 313 -38.65 37.38 9.07
C LEU A 313 -38.76 38.90 9.19
N LYS A 314 -38.58 39.62 8.08
CA LYS A 314 -38.74 41.08 8.05
C LYS A 314 -40.14 41.52 8.44
N TYR A 315 -41.18 40.78 8.04
CA TYR A 315 -42.55 41.08 8.46
C TYR A 315 -42.70 40.99 9.99
N VAL A 316 -42.15 39.93 10.61
CA VAL A 316 -42.23 39.73 12.06
C VAL A 316 -41.44 40.81 12.81
N GLU A 317 -40.27 41.19 12.31
CA GLU A 317 -39.46 42.28 12.89
C GLU A 317 -40.18 43.64 12.86
N GLN A 318 -40.97 43.90 11.82
CA GLN A 318 -41.67 45.18 11.64
C GLN A 318 -42.98 45.32 12.43
N ASN A 319 -43.58 44.20 12.86
CA ASN A 319 -44.90 44.19 13.51
C ASN A 319 -44.88 43.77 14.99
N ASN A 320 -43.71 43.39 15.54
CA ASN A 320 -43.54 42.99 16.95
C ASN A 320 -42.72 43.99 17.79
N PHE A 321 -42.57 45.24 17.33
CA PHE A 321 -41.99 46.35 18.08
C PHE A 321 -42.86 47.60 18.02
#